data_AF-A0A1Q3WAZ9-F1
#
_entry.id   AF-A0A1Q3WAZ9-F1
#
_cell.length_a   1.000
_cell.length_b   1.000
_cell.length_c   1.000
_cell.angle_alpha   90.00
_cell.angle_beta   90.00
_cell.angle_gamma   90.00
#
_symmetry.space_group_name_H-M   'P 1'
#
loop_
_entity.id
_entity.type
_entity.pdbx_description
1 polymer ?
#
loop_
_entity_poly.entity_id
_entity_poly.type
_entity_poly.pdbx_seq_one_letter_code
_entity_poly.pdbx_strand_id
1 'polypeptide(L)' 'MVRLRLEGETAEEVKMMADTIESVFPYSIGFSPVQEGKNPRYAGQQKFFSYATVYPATDSHLENSST' A
#
# COMPACT_ATOMS: atom_id res chain seq x y z
N MET A 1 8.01 -11.55 -0.18
CA MET A 1 7.72 -10.16 0.22
C MET A 1 7.25 -9.40 -1.01
N VAL A 2 6.13 -8.70 -0.92
CA VAL A 2 5.59 -7.90 -2.03
C VAL A 2 5.64 -6.44 -1.61
N ARG A 3 6.18 -5.56 -2.48
CA ARG A 3 6.18 -4.12 -2.26
C ARG A 3 5.11 -3.50 -3.16
N LEU A 4 4.16 -2.81 -2.54
CA LEU A 4 3.11 -2.07 -3.24
C LEU A 4 3.50 -0.60 -3.32
N ARG A 5 3.21 0.03 -4.45
CA ARG A 5 3.30 1.48 -4.65
C ARG A 5 1.95 1.98 -5.13
N LEU A 6 1.36 2.89 -4.36
CA LEU A 6 0.20 3.67 -4.82
C LEU A 6 0.73 4.95 -5.45
N GLU A 7 0.18 5.33 -6.60
CA GLU A 7 0.49 6.58 -7.30
C GLU A 7 -0.81 7.31 -7.61
N GLY A 8 -0.83 8.63 -7.44
CA GLY A 8 -1.98 9.49 -7.71
C GLY A 8 -1.56 10.90 -8.12
N GLU A 9 -2.54 11.74 -8.44
CA GLU A 9 -2.33 13.12 -8.89
C GLU A 9 -2.27 14.12 -7.74
N THR A 10 -2.88 13.79 -6.61
CA THR A 10 -2.87 14.62 -5.41
C THR A 10 -2.46 13.82 -4.16
N ALA A 11 -1.97 14.52 -3.14
CA ALA A 11 -1.62 13.88 -1.87
C ALA A 11 -2.85 13.27 -1.18
N GLU A 12 -3.98 14.00 -1.18
CA GLU A 12 -5.27 13.55 -0.67
C GLU A 12 -5.76 12.26 -1.34
N GLU A 13 -5.67 12.15 -2.66
CA GLU A 13 -6.08 10.95 -3.39
C GLU A 13 -5.29 9.72 -2.93
N VAL A 14 -3.96 9.85 -2.88
CA VAL A 14 -3.07 8.75 -2.46
C VAL A 14 -3.34 8.36 -1.01
N LYS A 15 -3.59 9.34 -0.14
CA LYS A 15 -3.92 9.11 1.27
C LYS A 15 -5.27 8.39 1.41
N MET A 16 -6.32 8.86 0.75
CA MET A 16 -7.63 8.20 0.79
C MET A 16 -7.57 6.75 0.30
N MET A 17 -6.80 6.50 -0.76
CA MET A 17 -6.57 5.14 -1.26
C MET A 17 -5.82 4.27 -0.24
N ALA A 18 -4.76 4.81 0.38
CA ALA A 18 -4.02 4.11 1.43
C ALA A 18 -4.92 3.75 2.62
N ASP A 19 -5.63 4.75 3.17
CA ASP A 19 -6.55 4.57 4.30
C ASP A 19 -7.66 3.55 3.98
N THR A 20 -8.21 3.60 2.76
CA THR A 20 -9.22 2.65 2.29
C THR A 20 -8.65 1.24 2.25
N ILE A 21 -7.47 1.04 1.66
CA ILE A 21 -6.83 -0.28 1.57
C ILE A 21 -6.52 -0.80 2.98
N GLU A 22 -5.96 0.02 3.86
CA GLU A 22 -5.69 -0.37 5.26
C GLU A 22 -6.97 -0.81 5.99
N SER A 23 -8.12 -0.21 5.70
CA SER A 23 -9.40 -0.56 6.33
C SER A 23 -10.02 -1.87 5.84
N VAL A 24 -9.74 -2.29 4.60
CA VAL A 24 -10.40 -3.46 3.97
C VAL A 24 -9.46 -4.64 3.75
N PHE A 25 -8.14 -4.43 3.83
CA PHE A 25 -7.18 -5.48 3.57
C PHE A 25 -7.19 -6.49 4.74
N PRO A 26 -7.33 -7.79 4.47
CA PRO A 26 -7.50 -8.80 5.51
C PRO A 26 -6.22 -9.05 6.35
N TYR A 27 -5.10 -8.46 5.95
CA TYR A 27 -3.82 -8.57 6.64
C TYR A 27 -3.33 -7.19 7.06
N SER A 28 -2.47 -7.14 8.08
CA SER A 28 -1.82 -5.88 8.47
C SER A 28 -0.98 -5.34 7.31
N ILE A 29 -1.44 -4.23 6.75
CA ILE A 29 -0.74 -3.42 5.76
C ILE A 29 -0.62 -2.01 6.33
N GLY A 30 0.55 -1.39 6.17
CA GLY A 30 0.79 -0.02 6.57
C GLY A 30 1.51 0.72 5.45
N PHE A 31 0.90 1.81 4.99
CA PHE A 31 1.47 2.69 3.99
C PHE A 31 2.39 3.73 4.64
N SER A 32 3.48 4.06 3.94
CA SER A 32 4.36 5.14 4.33
C SER A 32 3.65 6.50 4.19
N PRO A 33 4.18 7.58 4.80
CA PRO A 33 3.75 8.93 4.46
C PRO A 33 3.78 9.17 2.94
N VAL A 34 2.81 9.94 2.45
CA VAL A 34 2.73 10.31 1.03
C VAL A 34 3.94 11.17 0.66
N GLN A 35 4.54 10.86 -0.48
CA GLN A 35 5.72 11.53 -1.00
C GLN A 35 5.46 12.12 -2.38
N GLU A 36 6.12 13.22 -2.67
CA GLU A 36 6.10 13.86 -3.98
C GLU A 36 7.03 13.14 -4.98
N GLY A 37 6.45 12.72 -6.10
CA GLY A 37 7.10 12.17 -7.28
C GLY A 37 7.93 13.20 -8.01
N LYS A 38 9.25 13.10 -7.90
CA LYS A 38 10.21 13.93 -8.66
C LYS A 38 10.68 13.27 -9.96
N ASN A 39 9.95 12.27 -10.47
CA ASN A 39 10.41 11.50 -11.62
C ASN A 39 10.22 12.33 -12.91
N PRO A 40 11.31 12.62 -13.66
CA PRO A 40 11.25 13.42 -14.87
C PRO A 40 10.45 12.76 -16.01
N ARG A 41 10.06 11.48 -15.89
CA ARG A 41 9.21 10.79 -16.87
C ARG A 41 7.74 11.19 -16.83
N TYR A 42 7.27 11.75 -15.73
CA TYR A 42 5.92 12.32 -15.67
C TYR A 42 6.00 13.72 -16.28
N ALA A 43 5.76 13.84 -17.59
CA ALA A 43 5.96 15.03 -18.43
C ALA A 43 5.41 16.35 -17.86
N GLY A 44 6.07 16.92 -16.85
CA GLY A 44 5.61 18.07 -16.08
C GLY A 44 4.46 17.80 -15.11
N GLN A 45 4.01 16.55 -14.93
CA GLN A 45 2.91 16.22 -14.01
C GLN A 45 3.46 15.83 -12.65
N GLN A 46 3.17 16.63 -11.63
CA GLN A 46 3.43 16.27 -10.23
C GLN A 46 2.61 15.02 -9.91
N LYS A 47 3.28 13.94 -9.49
CA LYS A 47 2.62 12.75 -8.97
C LYS A 47 2.91 12.63 -7.49
N PHE A 48 2.04 11.94 -6.77
CA PHE A 48 2.22 11.61 -5.36
C PHE A 48 2.24 10.10 -5.23
N PHE A 49 2.95 9.58 -4.24
CA PHE A 49 3.01 8.14 -4.03
C PHE A 49 3.18 7.74 -2.58
N SER A 50 2.76 6.52 -2.25
CA SER A 50 3.04 5.87 -0.97
C SER A 50 3.43 4.41 -1.20
N TYR A 51 4.28 3.88 -0.32
CA TYR A 51 4.70 2.49 -0.35
C TYR A 51 4.14 1.71 0.82
N ALA A 52 3.77 0.45 0.57
CA ALA A 52 3.54 -0.53 1.61
C ALA A 52 4.37 -1.79 1.34
N THR A 53 4.72 -2.50 2.41
CA THR A 53 5.31 -3.83 2.32
C THR A 53 4.30 -4.83 2.84
N VAL A 54 3.93 -5.77 1.99
CA VAL A 54 3.04 -6.88 2.34
C VAL A 54 3.88 -8.13 2.53
N TYR A 55 3.76 -8.71 3.71
CA TYR A 55 4.25 -10.05 3.99
C TYR A 55 3.14 -11.00 3.59
N PRO A 56 3.37 -11.90 2.62
CA PRO A 56 2.43 -12.98 2.37
C PRO A 56 2.18 -13.67 3.71
N ALA A 57 0.92 -13.84 4.10
CA ALA A 57 0.62 -14.78 5.15
C ALA A 57 1.18 -16.12 4.68
N THR A 58 2.21 -16.63 5.35
CA THR A 58 2.45 -18.06 5.34
C THR A 58 1.13 -18.67 5.79
N ASP A 59 0.52 -19.52 4.98
CA ASP A 59 -0.66 -20.29 5.37
C ASP A 59 -0.36 -21.02 6.69
N SER A 60 -0.74 -20.41 7.81
CA SER A 60 -0.97 -21.09 9.07
C SER A 60 -2.47 -21.36 9.20
N HIS A 61 -3.08 -21.76 8.08
CA HIS A 61 -4.38 -22.43 8.02
C HIS A 61 -4.14 -23.94 7.95
N LEU A 62 -3.55 -24.51 9.00
CA LEU A 62 -3.62 -25.93 9.34
C LEU A 62 -3.17 -26.03 10.79
N GLU A 63 -3.95 -26.75 11.61
CA GLU A 63 -3.78 -26.99 13.04
C GLU A 63 -4.28 -25.89 13.98
N ASN A 64 -5.60 -25.88 14.18
CA ASN A 64 -6.15 -26.22 15.51
C ASN A 64 -7.63 -26.61 15.37
N SER A 65 -7.84 -27.77 14.76
CA SER A 65 -9.01 -28.60 15.02
C SER A 65 -8.50 -29.90 15.60
N SER A 66 -8.04 -29.84 16.85
CA SER A 66 -7.70 -31.04 17.62
C SER A 66 -8.26 -30.89 19.02
N THR A 67 -9.39 -31.58 19.22
CA THR A 67 -9.96 -32.11 20.47
C THR A 67 -10.52 -31.14 21.50
#